data_AF-A0A1C6TN32-F1
#
_entry.id   AF-A0A1C6TN32-F1
#
_cell.length_a   1.000
_cell.length_b   1.000
_cell.length_c   1.000
_cell.angle_alpha   90.00
_cell.angle_beta   90.00
_cell.angle_gamma   90.00
#
_symmetry.space_group_name_H-M   'P 1'
#
loop_
_entity.id
_entity.type
_entity.pdbx_description
1 polymer ?
#
loop_
_entity_poly.entity_id
_entity_poly.type
_entity_poly.pdbx_seq_one_letter_code
_entity_poly.pdbx_strand_id
1 'polypeptide(L)'
;MPTYAQLQAEPYWGREITTPEVDWLGDELCRRTGRPRSACGTKGDNRHLGGAHRSQEWIKWSKYCTNRSYTVQSGLTAEQERHLAGIDFVPGEWGSDRNRRLMVEQTGRLVDALVSGRLAGVREVIGTLDGRTVVGVRADGSTFSSDDSHLDHWHLTLDRRKCRDKQLMERIVAVALGEDDDMDAKQFLAILKDPAVAREMRALPWQYVGGGIPKGVSTLGVLNEIVLTGRATAARVGADLVDERQLAADLAPALLAVLTPEAIAAAIPDTLAGQVVDVLAARLSADKRPTVVTAETD
;
A
#
# COMPACT_ATOMS: atom_id res chain seq x y z
N MET A 1 35.52 28.43 -30.47
CA MET A 1 35.60 27.71 -29.19
C MET A 1 37.04 27.34 -28.91
N PRO A 2 37.50 27.37 -27.66
CA PRO A 2 38.86 26.97 -27.31
C PRO A 2 39.08 25.47 -27.54
N THR A 3 40.29 25.10 -27.96
CA THR A 3 40.72 23.70 -28.07
C THR A 3 41.02 23.12 -26.69
N TYR A 4 41.03 21.79 -26.54
CA TYR A 4 41.47 21.17 -25.28
C TYR A 4 42.89 21.58 -24.90
N ALA A 5 43.81 21.73 -25.86
CA ALA A 5 45.15 22.21 -25.58
C ALA A 5 45.15 23.64 -24.99
N GLN A 6 44.30 24.53 -25.53
CA GLN A 6 44.13 25.88 -24.98
C GLN A 6 43.52 25.88 -23.58
N LEU A 7 42.55 25.00 -23.32
CA LEU A 7 41.92 24.87 -22.01
C LEU A 7 42.90 24.27 -20.99
N GLN A 8 43.63 23.21 -21.35
CA GLN A 8 44.63 22.57 -20.50
C GLN A 8 45.80 23.51 -20.13
N ALA A 9 46.09 24.50 -20.97
CA ALA A 9 47.06 25.55 -20.68
C ALA A 9 46.56 26.59 -19.65
N GLU A 10 45.25 26.67 -19.36
CA GLU A 10 44.76 27.57 -18.31
C GLU A 10 45.12 27.03 -16.93
N PRO A 11 45.62 27.88 -16.02
CA PRO A 11 46.01 27.45 -14.68
C PRO A 11 44.83 26.88 -13.87
N TYR A 12 43.59 27.24 -14.23
CA TYR A 12 42.38 26.84 -13.51
C TYR A 12 41.79 25.52 -14.02
N TRP A 13 42.02 25.15 -15.29
CA TRP A 13 41.41 23.95 -15.87
C TRP A 13 41.82 22.67 -15.14
N GLY A 14 43.12 22.52 -14.86
CA GLY A 14 43.64 21.33 -14.17
C GLY A 14 43.36 21.28 -12.66
N ARG A 15 42.82 22.35 -12.06
CA ARG A 15 42.60 22.47 -10.61
C ARG A 15 41.19 22.14 -10.16
N GLU A 16 40.28 21.94 -11.10
CA GLU A 16 38.89 21.59 -10.80
C GLU A 16 38.82 20.22 -10.13
N ILE A 17 37.95 20.10 -9.14
CA ILE A 17 37.83 18.90 -8.31
C ILE A 17 36.43 18.31 -8.52
N THR A 18 36.38 17.08 -9.00
CA THR A 18 35.24 16.19 -8.75
C THR A 18 35.50 15.54 -7.39
N THR A 19 34.60 15.72 -6.43
CA THR A 19 34.72 15.09 -5.12
C THR A 19 34.53 13.57 -5.24
N PRO A 20 35.11 12.76 -4.33
CA PRO A 20 34.90 11.32 -4.34
C PRO A 20 33.42 10.91 -4.31
N GLU A 21 32.56 11.68 -3.63
CA GLU A 21 31.13 11.40 -3.53
C GLU A 21 30.39 11.68 -4.84
N VAL A 22 30.74 12.75 -5.56
CA VAL A 22 30.16 13.04 -6.88
C VAL A 22 30.67 12.07 -7.93
N ASP A 23 31.93 11.64 -7.84
CA ASP A 23 32.46 10.59 -8.71
C ASP A 23 31.76 9.25 -8.45
N TRP A 24 31.58 8.89 -7.17
CA TRP A 24 30.81 7.72 -6.76
C TRP A 24 29.37 7.75 -7.27
N LEU A 25 28.69 8.91 -7.25
CA LEU A 25 27.36 9.05 -7.82
C LEU A 25 27.33 8.64 -9.30
N GLY A 26 28.30 9.12 -10.09
CA GLY A 26 28.42 8.76 -11.50
C GLY A 26 28.72 7.28 -11.72
N ASP A 27 29.64 6.72 -10.94
CA ASP A 27 29.96 5.29 -10.97
C ASP A 27 28.73 4.43 -10.66
N GLU A 28 27.97 4.80 -9.63
CA GLU A 28 26.82 4.03 -9.16
C GLU A 28 25.65 4.08 -10.14
N LEU A 29 25.36 5.26 -10.72
CA LEU A 29 24.38 5.40 -11.78
C LEU A 29 24.74 4.50 -12.97
N CYS A 30 25.99 4.58 -13.44
CA CYS A 30 26.47 3.76 -14.55
C CYS A 30 26.41 2.25 -14.24
N ARG A 31 26.90 1.84 -13.06
CA ARG A 31 26.92 0.43 -12.63
C ARG A 31 25.52 -0.17 -12.58
N ARG A 32 24.56 0.52 -11.97
CA ARG A 32 23.20 0.00 -11.75
C ARG A 32 22.33 -0.01 -13.01
N THR A 33 22.63 0.87 -13.95
CA THR A 33 21.93 0.93 -15.25
C THR A 33 22.64 0.13 -16.35
N GLY A 34 23.81 -0.47 -16.06
CA GLY A 34 24.63 -1.18 -17.04
C GLY A 34 25.19 -0.25 -18.13
N ARG A 35 25.35 1.03 -17.84
CA ARG A 35 25.90 2.03 -18.77
C ARG A 35 27.42 2.13 -18.59
N PRO A 36 28.18 2.45 -19.66
CA PRO A 36 29.60 2.73 -19.52
C PRO A 36 29.83 3.99 -18.68
N ARG A 37 30.99 4.11 -18.04
CA ARG A 37 31.32 5.28 -17.20
C ARG A 37 31.23 6.62 -17.96
N SER A 38 31.45 6.59 -19.27
CA SER A 38 31.31 7.75 -20.17
C SER A 38 29.87 8.25 -20.31
N ALA A 39 28.87 7.50 -19.87
CA ALA A 39 27.48 7.94 -19.82
C ALA A 39 27.21 8.95 -18.69
N CYS A 40 28.18 9.17 -17.79
CA CYS A 40 28.11 10.20 -16.76
C CYS A 40 29.27 11.19 -16.87
N GLY A 41 28.99 12.50 -16.79
CA GLY A 41 30.00 13.55 -16.89
C GLY A 41 29.81 14.66 -15.85
N THR A 42 30.90 15.09 -15.20
CA THR A 42 30.88 16.22 -14.25
C THR A 42 31.49 17.49 -14.83
N LYS A 43 32.59 17.37 -15.59
CA LYS A 43 33.37 18.50 -16.12
C LYS A 43 32.86 19.02 -17.47
N GLY A 44 32.01 18.25 -18.16
CA GLY A 44 31.59 18.54 -19.53
C GLY A 44 32.76 18.56 -20.54
N ASP A 45 32.43 18.86 -21.80
CA ASP A 45 33.40 18.99 -22.90
C ASP A 45 34.00 20.42 -23.01
N ASN A 46 34.71 20.71 -24.10
CA ASN A 46 35.28 22.04 -24.37
C ASN A 46 34.25 23.12 -24.76
N ARG A 47 32.95 22.78 -24.80
CA ARG A 47 31.83 23.72 -24.99
C ARG A 47 31.25 24.19 -23.65
N HIS A 48 31.42 23.40 -22.60
CA HIS A 48 30.94 23.71 -21.25
C HIS A 48 31.84 24.75 -20.60
N LEU A 49 31.78 26.02 -21.00
CA LEU A 49 32.72 27.07 -20.54
C LEU A 49 32.22 27.87 -19.33
N GLY A 50 31.05 27.54 -18.80
CA GLY A 50 30.47 28.14 -17.60
C GLY A 50 29.54 27.15 -16.90
N GLY A 51 28.70 27.66 -16.00
CA GLY A 51 27.70 26.84 -15.32
C GLY A 51 28.28 25.96 -14.20
N ALA A 52 27.53 24.94 -13.79
CA ALA A 52 27.91 24.06 -12.70
C ALA A 52 29.01 23.04 -13.07
N HIS A 53 29.22 22.77 -14.37
CA HIS A 53 30.31 21.96 -14.90
C HIS A 53 31.68 22.60 -14.81
N ARG A 54 31.74 23.87 -14.37
CA ARG A 54 32.97 24.57 -14.06
C ARG A 54 33.02 24.92 -12.58
N SER A 55 34.23 24.94 -12.06
CA SER A 55 34.51 25.39 -10.71
C SER A 55 34.23 26.90 -10.58
N GLN A 56 33.98 27.37 -9.35
CA GLN A 56 33.85 28.79 -9.11
C GLN A 56 35.18 29.54 -9.38
N GLU A 57 36.32 28.92 -9.09
CA GLU A 57 37.66 29.46 -9.42
C GLU A 57 37.79 29.67 -10.93
N TRP A 58 37.39 28.70 -11.76
CA TRP A 58 37.33 28.85 -13.22
C TRP A 58 36.46 30.02 -13.64
N ILE A 59 35.26 30.12 -13.09
CA ILE A 59 34.27 31.14 -13.47
C ILE A 59 34.75 32.55 -13.11
N LYS A 60 35.43 32.70 -11.97
CA LYS A 60 36.01 33.97 -11.54
C LYS A 60 37.22 34.38 -12.36
N TRP A 61 38.06 33.44 -12.79
CA TRP A 61 39.41 33.80 -13.22
C TRP A 61 39.80 33.36 -14.63
N SER A 62 39.17 32.33 -15.22
CA SER A 62 39.53 31.93 -16.58
C SER A 62 39.10 32.97 -17.61
N LYS A 63 39.96 33.21 -18.60
CA LYS A 63 39.63 34.09 -19.73
C LYS A 63 38.63 33.46 -20.71
N TYR A 64 38.46 32.14 -20.67
CA TYR A 64 37.53 31.42 -21.54
C TYR A 64 36.14 31.26 -20.91
N CYS A 65 35.92 31.71 -19.68
CA CYS A 65 34.61 31.63 -19.07
C CYS A 65 33.60 32.52 -19.82
N THR A 66 32.51 31.92 -20.29
CA THR A 66 31.46 32.59 -21.08
C THR A 66 30.36 33.21 -20.22
N ASN A 67 30.26 32.85 -18.95
CA ASN A 67 29.25 33.37 -18.02
C ASN A 67 29.80 33.47 -16.59
N ARG A 68 30.10 34.69 -16.15
CA ARG A 68 30.69 34.97 -14.83
C ARG A 68 29.67 35.11 -13.70
N SER A 69 28.38 35.27 -14.01
CA SER A 69 27.36 35.54 -13.01
C SER A 69 26.66 34.26 -12.51
N TYR A 70 26.67 33.20 -13.31
CA TYR A 70 25.92 31.95 -13.04
C TYR A 70 26.12 31.41 -11.63
N THR A 71 27.37 31.27 -11.18
CA THR A 71 27.68 30.70 -9.85
C THR A 71 27.81 31.74 -8.75
N VAL A 72 27.91 33.02 -9.10
CA VAL A 72 27.97 34.12 -8.12
C VAL A 72 26.56 34.48 -7.62
N GLN A 73 25.53 34.30 -8.47
CA GLN A 73 24.16 34.70 -8.17
C GLN A 73 23.27 33.55 -7.63
N SER A 74 23.62 32.28 -7.87
CA SER A 74 22.78 31.11 -7.55
C SER A 74 22.93 30.56 -6.12
N GLY A 75 23.62 31.27 -5.22
CA GLY A 75 23.99 30.73 -3.90
C GLY A 75 25.06 29.64 -3.95
N LEU A 76 25.72 29.48 -5.10
CA LEU A 76 26.84 28.56 -5.33
C LEU A 76 28.21 29.15 -4.98
N THR A 77 28.26 30.36 -4.40
CA THR A 77 29.44 30.93 -3.74
C THR A 77 29.78 30.09 -2.53
N ALA A 78 30.73 29.17 -2.68
CA ALA A 78 31.10 28.24 -1.63
C ALA A 78 32.56 28.45 -1.23
N GLU A 79 32.87 28.08 0.00
CA GLU A 79 34.24 27.89 0.52
C GLU A 79 35.06 26.91 -0.37
N GLN A 80 34.37 26.12 -1.19
CA GLN A 80 34.92 25.08 -2.05
C GLN A 80 34.98 25.53 -3.51
N GLU A 81 35.75 26.59 -3.78
CA GLU A 81 35.77 27.25 -5.10
C GLU A 81 36.17 26.34 -6.26
N ARG A 82 36.90 25.25 -5.99
CA ARG A 82 37.40 24.32 -7.00
C ARG A 82 36.43 23.19 -7.35
N HIS A 83 35.38 22.99 -6.57
CA HIS A 83 34.50 21.86 -6.78
C HIS A 83 33.59 22.08 -8.00
N LEU A 84 33.49 21.03 -8.80
CA LEU A 84 32.46 20.89 -9.82
C LEU A 84 31.14 20.52 -9.16
N ALA A 85 30.04 21.04 -9.69
CA ALA A 85 28.70 20.86 -9.13
C ALA A 85 27.68 20.34 -10.14
N GLY A 86 28.01 20.36 -11.43
CA GLY A 86 27.17 19.83 -12.50
C GLY A 86 27.40 18.33 -12.68
N ILE A 87 26.35 17.57 -12.89
CA ILE A 87 26.41 16.17 -13.28
C ILE A 87 25.42 15.91 -14.41
N ASP A 88 25.91 15.33 -15.49
CA ASP A 88 25.12 14.82 -16.59
C ASP A 88 25.06 13.30 -16.53
N PHE A 89 23.91 12.74 -16.86
CA PHE A 89 23.76 11.29 -17.01
C PHE A 89 22.86 10.93 -18.19
N VAL A 90 23.32 9.97 -19.00
CA VAL A 90 22.63 9.40 -20.15
C VAL A 90 22.04 8.03 -19.76
N PRO A 91 20.73 7.91 -19.45
CA PRO A 91 20.16 6.69 -18.89
C PRO A 91 20.21 5.47 -19.82
N GLY A 92 20.15 5.70 -21.13
CA GLY A 92 20.11 4.70 -22.19
C GLY A 92 21.02 5.04 -23.35
N GLU A 93 20.82 4.38 -24.49
CA GLU A 93 21.55 4.69 -25.72
C GLU A 93 21.09 6.01 -26.33
N TRP A 94 22.03 6.92 -26.59
CA TRP A 94 21.75 8.26 -27.11
C TRP A 94 20.86 8.21 -28.36
N GLY A 95 19.81 9.04 -28.39
CA GLY A 95 18.86 9.13 -29.49
C GLY A 95 17.84 8.00 -29.58
N SER A 96 17.97 6.94 -28.77
CA SER A 96 17.05 5.80 -28.81
C SER A 96 15.70 6.10 -28.14
N ASP A 97 14.62 5.48 -28.64
CA ASP A 97 13.31 5.57 -28.00
C ASP A 97 13.30 5.02 -26.58
N ARG A 98 14.18 4.05 -26.29
CA ARG A 98 14.37 3.53 -24.93
C ARG A 98 14.96 4.60 -24.02
N ASN A 99 15.99 5.32 -24.47
CA ASN A 99 16.58 6.42 -23.70
C ASN A 99 15.56 7.52 -23.44
N ARG A 100 14.76 7.89 -24.46
CA ARG A 100 13.70 8.89 -24.32
C ARG A 100 12.68 8.52 -23.23
N ARG A 101 12.26 7.25 -23.16
CA ARG A 101 11.37 6.78 -22.07
C ARG A 101 12.04 6.89 -20.70
N LEU A 102 13.28 6.41 -20.57
CA LEU A 102 14.05 6.50 -19.32
C LEU A 102 14.27 7.97 -18.91
N MET A 103 14.54 8.86 -19.87
CA MET A 103 14.69 10.29 -19.63
C MET A 103 13.44 10.90 -19.01
N VAL A 104 12.25 10.58 -19.54
CA VAL A 104 10.98 11.04 -18.95
C VAL A 104 10.80 10.51 -17.53
N GLU A 105 11.01 9.20 -17.32
CA GLU A 105 10.84 8.56 -16.02
C GLU A 105 11.80 9.12 -14.95
N GLN A 106 13.10 9.18 -15.28
CA GLN A 106 14.13 9.64 -14.33
C GLN A 106 14.02 11.15 -14.07
N THR A 107 13.80 11.96 -15.12
CA THR A 107 13.62 13.42 -14.95
C THR A 107 12.39 13.70 -14.08
N GLY A 108 11.27 13.01 -14.32
CA GLY A 108 10.06 13.16 -13.52
C GLY A 108 10.31 12.91 -12.03
N ARG A 109 10.94 11.77 -11.70
CA ARG A 109 11.30 11.45 -10.30
C ARG A 109 12.20 12.50 -9.66
N LEU A 110 13.23 12.96 -10.39
CA LEU A 110 14.17 13.95 -9.90
C LEU A 110 13.52 15.32 -9.70
N VAL A 111 12.65 15.76 -10.61
CA VAL A 111 11.89 17.02 -10.49
C VAL A 111 10.92 16.96 -9.31
N ASP A 112 10.16 15.87 -9.18
CA ASP A 112 9.21 15.70 -8.06
C ASP A 112 9.94 15.73 -6.72
N ALA A 113 11.08 15.03 -6.60
CA ALA A 113 11.90 15.01 -5.38
C ALA A 113 12.58 16.35 -5.09
N LEU A 114 12.98 17.09 -6.13
CA LEU A 114 13.55 18.43 -5.99
C LEU A 114 12.50 19.41 -5.42
N VAL A 115 11.33 19.49 -6.04
CA VAL A 115 10.27 20.43 -5.66
C VAL A 115 9.66 20.07 -4.30
N SER A 116 9.62 18.79 -3.94
CA SER A 116 9.19 18.36 -2.60
C SER A 116 10.24 18.56 -1.51
N GLY A 117 11.44 19.05 -1.84
CA GLY A 117 12.54 19.27 -0.89
C GLY A 117 13.29 18.01 -0.45
N ARG A 118 13.00 16.83 -1.03
CA ARG A 118 13.69 15.56 -0.69
C ARG A 118 15.15 15.54 -1.14
N LEU A 119 15.47 16.31 -2.18
CA LEU A 119 16.83 16.51 -2.66
C LEU A 119 17.46 17.79 -2.11
N ALA A 120 17.33 18.05 -0.80
CA ALA A 120 17.92 19.22 -0.15
C ALA A 120 19.45 19.27 -0.36
N GLY A 121 19.89 20.17 -1.25
CA GLY A 121 21.28 20.27 -1.71
C GLY A 121 21.42 20.17 -3.23
N VAL A 122 20.38 19.77 -3.97
CA VAL A 122 20.25 19.98 -5.40
C VAL A 122 19.61 21.35 -5.65
N ARG A 123 20.09 22.07 -6.66
CA ARG A 123 19.64 23.44 -7.00
C ARG A 123 18.75 23.46 -8.23
N GLU A 124 19.01 22.60 -9.19
CA GLU A 124 18.26 22.50 -10.43
C GLU A 124 18.40 21.10 -11.04
N VAL A 125 17.36 20.71 -11.77
CA VAL A 125 17.29 19.53 -12.62
C VAL A 125 16.94 20.02 -14.02
N ILE A 126 17.62 19.55 -15.05
CA ILE A 126 17.30 19.82 -16.46
C ILE A 126 17.17 18.49 -17.18
N GLY A 127 16.13 18.33 -17.99
CA GLY A 127 15.87 17.09 -18.74
C GLY A 127 14.62 17.25 -19.60
N THR A 128 13.82 16.19 -19.70
CA THR A 128 12.53 16.21 -20.40
C THR A 128 11.46 15.46 -19.62
N LEU A 129 10.22 15.96 -19.65
CA LEU A 129 9.05 15.35 -19.01
C LEU A 129 8.07 14.72 -20.01
N ASP A 130 8.29 14.94 -21.30
CA ASP A 130 7.43 14.45 -22.39
C ASP A 130 8.23 13.76 -23.53
N GLY A 131 9.56 13.77 -23.44
CA GLY A 131 10.47 13.22 -24.44
C GLY A 131 10.66 14.12 -25.66
N ARG A 132 10.11 15.34 -25.66
CA ARG A 132 10.07 16.26 -26.82
C ARG A 132 10.55 17.66 -26.48
N THR A 133 10.29 18.09 -25.25
CA THR A 133 10.55 19.44 -24.77
C THR A 133 11.55 19.35 -23.63
N VAL A 134 12.57 20.20 -23.68
CA VAL A 134 13.53 20.37 -22.58
C VAL A 134 12.91 21.26 -21.51
N VAL A 135 13.07 20.87 -20.26
CA VAL A 135 12.65 21.63 -19.09
C VAL A 135 13.74 21.63 -18.03
N GLY A 136 14.06 22.81 -17.55
CA GLY A 136 14.82 23.05 -16.33
C GLY A 136 13.88 23.41 -15.20
N VAL A 137 14.09 22.85 -14.01
CA VAL A 137 13.34 23.14 -12.79
C VAL A 137 14.32 23.47 -11.68
N ARG A 138 14.10 24.57 -10.96
CA ARG A 138 14.90 24.95 -9.79
C ARG A 138 14.26 24.44 -8.49
N ALA A 139 15.04 24.44 -7.42
CA ALA A 139 14.58 24.01 -6.09
C ALA A 139 13.38 24.82 -5.54
N ASP A 140 13.14 26.04 -6.04
CA ASP A 140 11.97 26.86 -5.70
C ASP A 140 10.74 26.55 -6.58
N GLY A 141 10.82 25.56 -7.47
CA GLY A 141 9.78 25.18 -8.41
C GLY A 141 9.70 26.04 -9.68
N SER A 142 10.53 27.09 -9.80
CA SER A 142 10.57 27.89 -11.03
C SER A 142 11.11 27.07 -12.21
N THR A 143 10.52 27.27 -13.39
CA THR A 143 10.90 26.56 -14.61
C THR A 143 11.67 27.46 -15.58
N PHE A 144 12.50 26.83 -16.42
CA PHE A 144 13.23 27.47 -17.52
C PHE A 144 13.49 26.44 -18.63
N SER A 145 14.07 26.87 -19.75
CA SER A 145 14.51 25.97 -20.83
C SER A 145 16.03 25.97 -20.95
N SER A 146 16.58 24.89 -21.51
CA SER A 146 17.98 24.76 -21.90
C SER A 146 18.06 24.32 -23.37
N ASP A 147 19.23 23.88 -23.84
CA ASP A 147 19.41 23.35 -25.19
C ASP A 147 18.88 21.91 -25.35
N ASP A 148 18.68 21.50 -26.60
CA ASP A 148 18.04 20.23 -26.97
C ASP A 148 18.84 18.97 -26.58
N SER A 149 20.12 19.10 -26.19
CA SER A 149 20.91 17.94 -25.80
C SER A 149 20.39 17.27 -24.52
N HIS A 150 19.62 18.02 -23.71
CA HIS A 150 18.94 17.51 -22.52
C HIS A 150 17.71 16.64 -22.82
N LEU A 151 17.39 16.38 -24.10
CA LEU A 151 16.44 15.33 -24.48
C LEU A 151 17.04 13.92 -24.32
N ASP A 152 18.37 13.81 -24.31
CA ASP A 152 19.09 12.53 -24.26
C ASP A 152 19.88 12.30 -22.98
N HIS A 153 20.06 13.33 -22.15
CA HIS A 153 20.68 13.23 -20.83
C HIS A 153 20.00 14.21 -19.88
N TRP A 154 19.92 13.87 -18.60
CA TRP A 154 19.51 14.83 -17.59
C TRP A 154 20.74 15.43 -16.93
N HIS A 155 20.57 16.65 -16.44
CA HIS A 155 21.57 17.44 -15.74
C HIS A 155 21.09 17.77 -14.34
N LEU A 156 21.97 17.69 -13.35
CA LEU A 156 21.74 18.24 -12.02
C LEU A 156 22.84 19.24 -11.66
N THR A 157 22.46 20.33 -10.99
CA THR A 157 23.41 21.18 -10.29
C THR A 157 23.27 20.99 -8.79
N LEU A 158 24.38 20.69 -8.13
CA LEU A 158 24.50 20.58 -6.69
C LEU A 158 24.85 21.94 -6.06
N ASP A 159 24.40 22.16 -4.83
CA ASP A 159 25.05 23.13 -3.95
C ASP A 159 26.48 22.64 -3.70
N ARG A 160 27.49 23.46 -4.02
CA ARG A 160 28.90 23.09 -3.85
C ARG A 160 29.23 22.65 -2.42
N ARG A 161 28.56 23.21 -1.41
CA ARG A 161 28.74 22.83 0.01
C ARG A 161 28.28 21.39 0.30
N LYS A 162 27.50 20.81 -0.60
CA LYS A 162 26.92 19.46 -0.52
C LYS A 162 27.57 18.47 -1.47
N CYS A 163 28.58 18.85 -2.26
CA CYS A 163 29.31 17.90 -3.12
C CYS A 163 30.03 16.78 -2.35
N ARG A 164 30.22 16.92 -1.03
CA ARG A 164 30.79 15.86 -0.15
C ARG A 164 29.73 15.11 0.67
N ASP A 165 28.45 15.38 0.43
CA ASP A 165 27.36 14.76 1.18
C ASP A 165 27.01 13.41 0.57
N LYS A 166 27.63 12.33 1.07
CA LYS A 166 27.41 10.97 0.55
C LYS A 166 25.94 10.55 0.64
N GLN A 167 25.24 10.91 1.71
CA GLN A 167 23.82 10.58 1.88
C GLN A 167 22.96 11.28 0.83
N LEU A 168 23.30 12.51 0.44
CA LEU A 168 22.65 13.18 -0.69
C LEU A 168 22.87 12.41 -1.99
N MET A 169 24.10 11.97 -2.27
CA MET A 169 24.40 11.20 -3.49
C MET A 169 23.62 9.87 -3.53
N GLU A 170 23.56 9.15 -2.40
CA GLU A 170 22.78 7.92 -2.26
C GLU A 170 21.29 8.16 -2.53
N ARG A 171 20.73 9.25 -1.99
CA ARG A 171 19.34 9.65 -2.29
C ARG A 171 19.13 9.99 -3.76
N ILE A 172 20.06 10.70 -4.40
CA ILE A 172 19.96 11.02 -5.83
C ILE A 172 19.89 9.72 -6.65
N VAL A 173 20.72 8.72 -6.35
CA VAL A 173 20.66 7.39 -7.01
C VAL A 173 19.30 6.75 -6.79
N ALA A 174 18.82 6.66 -5.53
CA ALA A 174 17.56 6.01 -5.21
C ALA A 174 16.38 6.67 -5.94
N VAL A 175 16.30 8.00 -5.94
CA VAL A 175 15.27 8.76 -6.66
C VAL A 175 15.39 8.56 -8.17
N ALA A 176 16.59 8.73 -8.73
CA ALA A 176 16.80 8.62 -10.17
C ALA A 176 16.41 7.23 -10.69
N LEU A 177 16.66 6.17 -9.92
CA LEU A 177 16.37 4.79 -10.30
C LEU A 177 14.97 4.30 -9.88
N GLY A 178 14.25 5.07 -9.06
CA GLY A 178 12.90 4.72 -8.60
C GLY A 178 12.87 3.67 -7.51
N GLU A 179 13.91 3.64 -6.69
CA GLU A 179 14.07 2.73 -5.56
C GLU A 179 13.83 3.44 -4.22
N ASP A 180 13.54 4.73 -4.30
CA ASP A 180 13.01 5.46 -3.16
C ASP A 180 11.58 4.96 -2.92
N ASP A 181 11.40 4.15 -1.88
CA ASP A 181 10.14 3.52 -1.43
C ASP A 181 9.14 4.56 -0.87
N ASP A 182 9.27 5.81 -1.28
CA ASP A 182 8.48 6.95 -0.83
C ASP A 182 7.24 7.09 -1.71
N MET A 183 6.34 6.12 -1.58
CA MET A 183 4.96 6.32 -1.98
C MET A 183 4.40 7.46 -1.13
N ASP A 184 4.23 8.64 -1.73
CA ASP A 184 3.70 9.78 -0.99
C ASP A 184 2.21 9.54 -0.63
N ALA A 185 1.70 10.34 0.32
CA ALA A 185 0.31 10.18 0.78
C ALA A 185 -0.72 10.31 -0.36
N LYS A 186 -0.41 11.03 -1.44
CA LYS A 186 -1.29 11.22 -2.60
C LYS A 186 -1.26 9.99 -3.51
N GLN A 187 -0.10 9.39 -3.73
CA GLN A 187 0.08 8.13 -4.45
C GLN A 187 -0.57 6.98 -3.69
N PHE A 188 -0.37 6.91 -2.37
CA PHE A 188 -1.06 5.95 -1.52
C PHE A 188 -2.59 6.16 -1.57
N LEU A 189 -3.06 7.41 -1.48
CA LEU A 189 -4.49 7.72 -1.60
C LEU A 189 -5.04 7.39 -3.00
N ALA A 190 -4.25 7.57 -4.07
CA ALA A 190 -4.63 7.19 -5.42
C ALA A 190 -4.78 5.67 -5.54
N ILE A 191 -3.87 4.90 -4.96
CA ILE A 191 -3.96 3.44 -4.85
C ILE A 191 -5.21 3.03 -4.06
N LEU A 192 -5.52 3.70 -2.95
CA LEU A 192 -6.75 3.44 -2.20
C LEU A 192 -8.04 3.78 -2.98
N LYS A 193 -7.97 4.67 -3.98
CA LYS A 193 -9.09 5.04 -4.86
C LYS A 193 -9.21 4.12 -6.07
N ASP A 194 -8.20 3.31 -6.38
CA ASP A 194 -8.27 2.33 -7.44
C ASP A 194 -9.38 1.30 -7.12
N PRO A 195 -10.37 1.09 -8.02
CA PRO A 195 -11.50 0.19 -7.75
C PRO A 195 -11.09 -1.25 -7.46
N ALA A 196 -10.02 -1.74 -8.08
CA ALA A 196 -9.52 -3.09 -7.86
C ALA A 196 -8.88 -3.22 -6.48
N VAL A 197 -8.01 -2.27 -6.10
CA VAL A 197 -7.39 -2.24 -4.78
C VAL A 197 -8.43 -2.04 -3.68
N ALA A 198 -9.36 -1.12 -3.88
CA ALA A 198 -10.44 -0.85 -2.94
C ALA A 198 -11.34 -2.09 -2.72
N ARG A 199 -11.57 -2.90 -3.77
CA ARG A 199 -12.31 -4.16 -3.65
C ARG A 199 -11.57 -5.15 -2.75
N GLU A 200 -10.28 -5.37 -2.97
CA GLU A 200 -9.48 -6.29 -2.16
C GLU A 200 -9.38 -5.80 -0.71
N MET A 201 -9.08 -4.51 -0.50
CA MET A 201 -9.00 -3.91 0.84
C MET A 201 -10.31 -4.03 1.63
N ARG A 202 -11.46 -3.89 0.97
CA ARG A 202 -12.78 -4.10 1.61
C ARG A 202 -13.06 -5.57 1.92
N ALA A 203 -12.44 -6.52 1.22
CA ALA A 203 -12.63 -7.95 1.45
C ALA A 203 -11.84 -8.45 2.68
N LEU A 204 -10.66 -7.88 2.93
CA LEU A 204 -9.73 -8.35 3.96
C LEU A 204 -10.34 -8.50 5.37
N PRO A 205 -11.11 -7.53 5.92
CA PRO A 205 -11.70 -7.69 7.25
C PRO A 205 -12.66 -8.88 7.36
N TRP A 206 -13.33 -9.23 6.25
CA TRP A 206 -14.28 -10.34 6.17
C TRP A 206 -13.61 -11.71 6.04
N GLN A 207 -12.35 -11.72 5.59
CA GLN A 207 -11.51 -12.91 5.43
C GLN A 207 -10.64 -13.19 6.66
N TYR A 208 -10.64 -12.29 7.65
CA TYR A 208 -9.86 -12.46 8.87
C TYR A 208 -10.20 -13.78 9.58
N VAL A 209 -9.14 -14.48 10.02
CA VAL A 209 -9.18 -15.70 10.82
C VAL A 209 -8.35 -15.47 12.09
N GLY A 210 -8.81 -15.94 13.25
CA GLY A 210 -8.13 -15.76 14.55
C GLY A 210 -8.93 -14.93 15.55
N GLY A 211 -8.29 -14.46 16.63
CA GLY A 211 -8.91 -13.55 17.60
C GLY A 211 -10.16 -14.07 18.33
N GLY A 212 -10.33 -15.39 18.42
CA GLY A 212 -11.53 -16.02 18.98
C GLY A 212 -12.53 -16.53 17.93
N ILE A 213 -12.28 -16.32 16.63
CA ILE A 213 -13.05 -16.95 15.55
C ILE A 213 -12.74 -18.46 15.49
N PRO A 214 -13.75 -19.33 15.36
CA PRO A 214 -13.54 -20.78 15.23
C PRO A 214 -12.57 -21.17 14.12
N LYS A 215 -11.80 -22.23 14.35
CA LYS A 215 -10.80 -22.72 13.39
C LYS A 215 -11.45 -23.06 12.05
N GLY A 216 -10.90 -22.51 10.96
CA GLY A 216 -11.39 -22.75 9.60
C GLY A 216 -12.57 -21.86 9.18
N VAL A 217 -12.99 -20.92 10.03
CA VAL A 217 -14.08 -19.99 9.75
C VAL A 217 -13.51 -18.57 9.68
N SER A 218 -14.02 -17.75 8.76
CA SER A 218 -13.69 -16.32 8.68
C SER A 218 -14.73 -15.47 9.40
N THR A 219 -14.46 -14.17 9.59
CA THR A 219 -15.45 -13.20 10.09
C THR A 219 -16.77 -13.28 9.30
N LEU A 220 -16.70 -13.39 7.97
CA LEU A 220 -17.90 -13.54 7.14
C LEU A 220 -18.63 -14.86 7.40
N GLY A 221 -17.90 -15.95 7.62
CA GLY A 221 -18.47 -17.25 7.96
C GLY A 221 -19.26 -17.20 9.27
N VAL A 222 -18.71 -16.54 10.30
CA VAL A 222 -19.40 -16.35 11.59
C VAL A 222 -20.66 -15.53 11.43
N LEU A 223 -20.61 -14.40 10.70
CA LEU A 223 -21.79 -13.57 10.46
C LEU A 223 -22.88 -14.33 9.69
N ASN A 224 -22.49 -15.14 8.70
CA ASN A 224 -23.42 -15.99 7.99
C ASN A 224 -24.08 -17.02 8.93
N GLU A 225 -23.33 -17.66 9.81
CA GLU A 225 -23.91 -18.58 10.82
C GLU A 225 -24.85 -17.88 11.79
N ILE A 226 -24.53 -16.65 12.23
CA ILE A 226 -25.41 -15.87 13.11
C ILE A 226 -26.75 -15.58 12.40
N VAL A 227 -26.72 -15.19 11.13
CA VAL A 227 -27.95 -14.94 10.34
C VAL A 227 -28.76 -16.22 10.17
N LEU A 228 -28.12 -17.33 9.83
CA LEU A 228 -28.79 -18.63 9.66
C LEU A 228 -29.41 -19.11 10.98
N THR A 229 -28.68 -19.00 12.09
CA THR A 229 -29.15 -19.34 13.42
C THR A 229 -30.32 -18.45 13.82
N GLY A 230 -30.24 -17.14 13.58
CA GLY A 230 -31.33 -16.20 13.83
C GLY A 230 -32.61 -16.56 13.08
N ARG A 231 -32.50 -16.93 11.79
CA ARG A 231 -33.64 -17.40 10.99
C ARG A 231 -34.24 -18.70 11.54
N ALA A 232 -33.39 -19.66 11.90
CA ALA A 232 -33.85 -20.94 12.47
C ALA A 232 -34.55 -20.75 13.81
N THR A 233 -34.03 -19.87 14.68
CA THR A 233 -34.66 -19.52 15.95
C THR A 233 -35.99 -18.80 15.71
N ALA A 234 -36.03 -17.81 14.83
CA ALA A 234 -37.26 -17.07 14.51
C ALA A 234 -38.38 -17.99 14.01
N ALA A 235 -38.04 -19.02 13.22
CA ALA A 235 -39.01 -20.02 12.75
C ALA A 235 -39.59 -20.91 13.87
N ARG A 236 -38.92 -20.98 15.04
CA ARG A 236 -39.38 -21.72 16.21
C ARG A 236 -40.10 -20.84 17.23
N VAL A 237 -39.95 -19.52 17.16
CA VAL A 237 -40.68 -18.61 18.05
C VAL A 237 -42.18 -18.69 17.70
N GLY A 238 -42.98 -19.19 18.65
CA GLY A 238 -44.41 -19.45 18.46
C GLY A 238 -44.76 -20.86 17.98
N ALA A 239 -43.76 -21.72 17.74
CA ALA A 239 -44.00 -23.15 17.58
C ALA A 239 -44.28 -23.78 18.94
N ASP A 240 -45.26 -24.67 19.00
CA ASP A 240 -45.42 -25.55 20.14
C ASP A 240 -44.32 -26.61 20.11
N LEU A 241 -43.33 -26.45 21.00
CA LEU A 241 -42.13 -27.28 21.02
C LEU A 241 -42.33 -28.57 21.81
N VAL A 242 -43.43 -28.67 22.56
CA VAL A 242 -43.74 -29.81 23.40
C VAL A 242 -45.04 -30.40 22.90
N ASP A 243 -44.97 -31.57 22.25
CA ASP A 243 -46.17 -32.36 22.06
C ASP A 243 -46.54 -32.98 23.41
N GLU A 244 -47.43 -32.33 24.17
CA GLU A 244 -47.79 -32.82 25.51
C GLU A 244 -48.48 -34.18 25.45
N ARG A 245 -49.09 -34.55 24.32
CA ARG A 245 -49.70 -35.87 24.14
C ARG A 245 -48.65 -36.94 23.96
N GLN A 246 -47.64 -36.68 23.13
CA GLN A 246 -46.51 -37.59 22.97
C GLN A 246 -45.73 -37.73 24.29
N LEU A 247 -45.46 -36.60 24.96
CA LEU A 247 -44.79 -36.62 26.26
C LEU A 247 -45.59 -37.39 27.31
N ALA A 248 -46.91 -37.20 27.37
CA ALA A 248 -47.79 -37.97 28.26
C ALA A 248 -47.78 -39.46 27.91
N ALA A 249 -47.78 -39.82 26.62
CA ALA A 249 -47.72 -41.21 26.18
C ALA A 249 -46.38 -41.88 26.55
N ASP A 250 -45.26 -41.16 26.41
CA ASP A 250 -43.93 -41.67 26.73
C ASP A 250 -43.70 -41.82 28.25
N LEU A 251 -44.27 -40.91 29.04
CA LEU A 251 -44.16 -40.95 30.51
C LEU A 251 -45.17 -41.89 31.16
N ALA A 252 -46.30 -42.19 30.51
CA ALA A 252 -47.39 -42.98 31.09
C ALA A 252 -46.93 -44.36 31.61
N PRO A 253 -46.15 -45.18 30.89
CA PRO A 253 -45.73 -46.49 31.39
C PRO A 253 -44.90 -46.41 32.67
N ALA A 254 -43.99 -45.42 32.75
CA ALA A 254 -43.12 -45.23 33.90
C ALA A 254 -43.90 -44.67 35.11
N LEU A 255 -44.81 -43.73 34.88
CA LEU A 255 -45.67 -43.19 35.93
C LEU A 255 -46.65 -44.26 36.45
N LEU A 256 -47.30 -45.01 35.55
CA LEU A 256 -48.24 -46.07 35.92
C LEU A 256 -47.58 -47.24 36.66
N ALA A 257 -46.28 -47.50 36.42
CA ALA A 257 -45.55 -48.53 37.14
C ALA A 257 -45.29 -48.21 38.63
N VAL A 258 -45.33 -46.93 39.02
CA VAL A 258 -45.03 -46.46 40.39
C VAL A 258 -46.29 -45.98 41.12
N LEU A 259 -47.35 -45.65 40.38
CA LEU A 259 -48.63 -45.21 40.94
C LEU A 259 -49.43 -46.40 41.48
N THR A 260 -49.40 -46.59 42.81
CA THR A 260 -50.32 -47.51 43.48
C THR A 260 -51.73 -46.91 43.53
N PRO A 261 -52.80 -47.72 43.63
CA PRO A 261 -54.17 -47.22 43.79
C PRO A 261 -54.32 -46.21 44.94
N GLU A 262 -53.57 -46.39 46.03
CA GLU A 262 -53.58 -45.50 47.19
C GLU A 262 -52.89 -44.17 46.90
N ALA A 263 -51.77 -44.20 46.16
CA ALA A 263 -51.08 -42.99 45.72
C ALA A 263 -51.93 -42.18 44.72
N ILE A 264 -52.64 -42.87 43.82
CA ILE A 264 -53.61 -42.25 42.90
C ILE A 264 -54.75 -41.62 43.70
N ALA A 265 -55.34 -42.35 44.65
CA ALA A 265 -56.44 -41.85 45.47
C ALA A 265 -56.02 -40.63 46.32
N ALA A 266 -54.82 -40.64 46.89
CA ALA A 266 -54.28 -39.52 47.67
C ALA A 266 -53.95 -38.28 46.82
N ALA A 267 -53.67 -38.47 45.52
CA ALA A 267 -53.34 -37.38 44.61
C ALA A 267 -54.57 -36.75 43.92
N ILE A 268 -55.75 -37.38 44.00
CA ILE A 268 -56.99 -36.81 43.46
C ILE A 268 -57.50 -35.73 44.42
N PRO A 269 -57.63 -34.46 43.99
CA PRO A 269 -58.21 -33.41 44.82
C PRO A 269 -59.64 -33.75 45.23
N ASP A 270 -60.05 -33.39 46.45
CA ASP A 270 -61.39 -33.68 46.99
C ASP A 270 -62.52 -33.20 46.07
N THR A 271 -62.30 -32.10 45.34
CA THR A 271 -63.24 -31.53 44.38
C THR A 271 -63.45 -32.39 43.14
N LEU A 272 -62.48 -33.23 42.78
CA LEU A 272 -62.54 -34.17 41.66
C LEU A 272 -62.89 -35.59 42.10
N ALA A 273 -62.65 -35.96 43.36
CA ALA A 273 -62.95 -37.28 43.88
C ALA A 273 -64.42 -37.68 43.67
N GLY A 274 -65.35 -36.76 43.94
CA GLY A 274 -66.79 -36.99 43.68
C GLY A 274 -67.08 -37.29 42.21
N GLN A 275 -66.48 -36.53 41.28
CA GLN A 275 -66.69 -36.73 39.83
C GLN A 275 -66.10 -38.06 39.35
N VAL A 276 -64.96 -38.47 39.88
CA VAL A 276 -64.35 -39.78 39.58
C VAL A 276 -65.24 -40.92 40.07
N VAL A 277 -65.77 -40.81 41.28
CA VAL A 277 -66.72 -41.78 41.85
C VAL A 277 -67.98 -41.88 40.99
N ASP A 278 -68.57 -40.76 40.59
CA ASP A 278 -69.77 -40.74 39.76
C ASP A 278 -69.55 -41.41 38.39
N VAL A 279 -68.40 -41.15 37.74
CA VAL A 279 -68.04 -41.76 36.45
C VAL A 279 -67.78 -43.26 36.60
N LEU A 280 -67.09 -43.69 37.65
CA LEU A 280 -66.85 -45.12 37.91
C LEU A 280 -68.16 -45.85 38.21
N ALA A 281 -69.04 -45.26 39.03
CA ALA A 281 -70.35 -45.80 39.34
C ALA A 281 -71.23 -45.92 38.08
N ALA A 282 -71.22 -44.90 37.21
CA ALA A 282 -71.92 -44.94 35.93
C ALA A 282 -71.39 -46.04 35.01
N ARG A 283 -70.06 -46.20 34.89
CA ARG A 283 -69.43 -47.24 34.05
C ARG A 283 -69.70 -48.65 34.55
N LEU A 284 -69.58 -48.88 35.87
CA LEU A 284 -69.87 -50.17 36.49
C LEU A 284 -71.36 -50.54 36.36
N SER A 285 -72.25 -49.55 36.35
CA SER A 285 -73.68 -49.77 36.13
C SER A 285 -74.00 -50.07 34.66
N ALA A 286 -73.27 -49.46 33.73
CA ALA A 286 -73.42 -49.70 32.28
C ALA A 286 -72.84 -51.06 31.82
N ASP A 287 -71.84 -51.60 32.53
CA ASP A 287 -71.18 -52.86 32.17
C ASP A 287 -71.93 -54.13 32.66
N LYS A 288 -73.05 -53.95 33.36
CA LYS A 288 -73.99 -55.05 33.67
C LYS A 288 -74.79 -55.43 32.43
N ARG A 289 -74.17 -56.08 31.45
CA ARG A 289 -74.91 -56.78 30.40
C ARG A 289 -75.73 -57.91 31.04
N PRO A 290 -77.03 -58.06 30.72
CA PRO A 290 -77.84 -59.13 31.28
C PRO A 290 -77.32 -60.49 30.80
N THR A 291 -76.93 -61.33 31.75
CA THR A 291 -76.61 -62.73 31.51
C THR A 291 -77.89 -63.43 31.04
N VAL A 292 -78.00 -63.71 29.75
CA VAL A 292 -79.09 -64.54 29.20
C VAL A 292 -78.82 -65.97 29.65
N VAL A 293 -79.54 -66.42 30.67
CA VAL A 293 -79.57 -67.83 31.08
C VAL A 293 -80.53 -68.55 30.13
N THR A 294 -79.99 -69.29 29.16
CA THR A 294 -80.76 -70.24 28.35
C THR A 294 -81.03 -71.48 29.21
N ALA A 295 -82.30 -71.73 29.55
CA ALA A 295 -82.73 -72.98 30.17
C ALA A 295 -82.79 -74.08 29.09
N GLU A 296 -81.94 -75.10 29.19
CA GLU A 296 -82.12 -76.36 28.47
C GLU A 296 -83.17 -77.22 29.20
N THR A 297 -84.10 -77.74 28.42
CA THR A 297 -85.14 -78.70 28.81
C THR A 297 -84.70 -80.06 28.26
N ASP A 298 -84.46 -81.01 29.15
CA ASP A 298 -85.08 -82.35 29.20
C ASP A 298 -84.49 -83.19 30.36
#